data_AF-A0A6N9J7U6-F1
#
_entry.id   AF-A0A6N9J7U6-F1
#
_cell.length_a   1.000
_cell.length_b   1.000
_cell.length_c   1.000
_cell.angle_alpha   90.00
_cell.angle_beta   90.00
_cell.angle_gamma   90.00
#
_symmetry.space_group_name_H-M   'P 1'
#
loop_
_entity.id
_entity.type
_entity.pdbx_description
1 polymer ?
#
loop_
_entity_poly.entity_id
_entity_poly.type
_entity_poly.pdbx_seq_one_letter_code
_entity_poly.pdbx_strand_id
1 'polypeptide(L)'
;MKIINTPDTTFKTEAGKPLERPQKIQPLIRHFSYPVSLFLAKTPVTPNQITTLGMLSGIAGSLFCLKGDYYSILMGSVLFLICYILDNCDGEIARIKDMRSLFGMRYDTFVDWIVHAVFFICLGWGATSVTGKDFWFWSGLLAAFGGSVNYGLELYQNRTKPHSSQLTAEETAIKEDDSKMDRFVLNARMIRSDFCFIVLALSLGGVLWYILPTAAIGAQAYWCLQFTRSARRWHP
;
A
#
# COMPACT_ATOMS: atom_id res chain seq x y z
N MET A 1 -13.73 -8.43 48.17
CA MET A 1 -13.07 -8.85 46.91
C MET A 1 -13.58 -7.92 45.80
N LYS A 2 -12.84 -6.87 45.46
CA LYS A 2 -13.25 -5.88 44.45
C LYS A 2 -13.15 -6.53 43.07
N ILE A 3 -14.28 -6.60 42.35
CA ILE A 3 -14.32 -6.94 40.94
C ILE A 3 -13.49 -5.87 40.22
N ILE A 4 -12.35 -6.27 39.67
CA ILE A 4 -11.53 -5.42 38.83
C ILE A 4 -12.31 -5.27 37.54
N ASN A 5 -12.98 -4.13 37.36
CA ASN A 5 -13.50 -3.70 36.06
C ASN A 5 -12.30 -3.58 35.13
N THR A 6 -12.02 -4.60 34.33
CA THR A 6 -11.22 -4.42 33.11
C THR A 6 -11.97 -3.41 32.25
N PRO A 7 -11.39 -2.25 31.92
CA PRO A 7 -12.03 -1.34 30.98
C PRO A 7 -12.28 -2.11 29.69
N ASP A 8 -13.51 -2.03 29.18
CA ASP A 8 -13.90 -2.63 27.92
C ASP A 8 -13.12 -1.92 26.78
N THR A 9 -11.87 -2.33 26.55
CA THR A 9 -10.97 -1.73 25.55
C THR A 9 -11.32 -2.19 24.13
N THR A 10 -12.59 -2.50 23.89
CA THR A 10 -13.07 -2.98 22.61
C THR A 10 -13.39 -1.78 21.72
N PHE A 11 -12.45 -1.42 20.84
CA PHE A 11 -12.68 -0.39 19.83
C PHE A 11 -13.67 -0.91 18.80
N LYS A 12 -14.75 -0.17 18.56
CA LYS A 12 -15.79 -0.50 17.58
C LYS A 12 -15.57 0.34 16.32
N THR A 13 -15.85 -0.27 15.18
CA THR A 13 -15.88 0.40 13.88
C THR A 13 -17.24 1.08 13.66
N GLU A 14 -17.38 1.92 12.63
CA GLU A 14 -18.66 2.57 12.25
C GLU A 14 -19.82 1.59 12.06
N ALA A 15 -19.55 0.31 11.73
CA ALA A 15 -20.58 -0.73 11.65
C ALA A 15 -20.97 -1.31 13.03
N GLY A 16 -20.50 -0.73 14.13
CA GLY A 16 -20.66 -1.24 15.50
C GLY A 16 -19.88 -2.53 15.81
N LYS A 17 -19.18 -3.09 14.81
CA LYS A 17 -18.38 -4.31 14.95
C LYS A 17 -17.07 -4.02 15.67
N PRO A 18 -16.64 -4.88 16.62
CA PRO A 18 -15.35 -4.74 17.27
C PRO A 18 -14.22 -4.84 16.23
N LEU A 19 -13.11 -4.15 16.47
CA LEU A 19 -11.90 -4.34 15.66
C LEU A 19 -11.39 -5.78 15.85
N GLU A 20 -11.65 -6.62 14.85
CA GLU A 20 -11.31 -8.04 14.88
C GLU A 20 -9.80 -8.24 14.69
N ARG A 21 -9.24 -9.16 15.48
CA ARG A 21 -7.88 -9.65 15.26
C ARG A 21 -7.80 -10.28 13.86
N PRO A 22 -6.72 -10.04 13.10
CA PRO A 22 -6.53 -10.69 11.81
C PRO A 22 -6.52 -12.22 11.98
N GLN A 23 -7.53 -12.88 11.38
CA GLN A 23 -7.69 -14.34 11.40
C GLN A 23 -7.07 -15.02 10.17
N LYS A 24 -6.99 -14.29 9.05
CA LYS A 24 -6.33 -14.75 7.82
C LYS A 24 -4.85 -14.36 7.85
N ILE A 25 -3.98 -15.24 7.36
CA ILE A 25 -2.53 -15.04 7.31
C ILE A 25 -2.15 -13.86 6.40
N GLN A 26 -2.92 -13.66 5.32
CA GLN A 26 -2.70 -12.56 4.39
C GLN A 26 -3.85 -11.53 4.45
N PRO A 27 -3.54 -10.23 4.36
CA PRO A 27 -2.19 -9.65 4.24
C PRO A 27 -1.44 -9.57 5.57
N LEU A 28 -0.14 -9.83 5.55
CA LEU A 28 0.72 -9.85 6.74
C LEU A 28 0.79 -8.50 7.45
N ILE A 29 0.73 -7.41 6.67
CA ILE A 29 0.81 -6.05 7.22
C ILE A 29 -0.25 -5.78 8.29
N ARG A 30 -1.42 -6.44 8.18
CA ARG A 30 -2.52 -6.30 9.13
C ARG A 30 -2.21 -6.83 10.52
N HIS A 31 -1.33 -7.83 10.62
CA HIS A 31 -0.86 -8.34 11.92
C HIS A 31 0.02 -7.31 12.65
N PHE A 32 0.73 -6.46 11.90
CA PHE A 32 1.58 -5.41 12.45
C PHE A 32 0.83 -4.10 12.68
N SER A 33 -0.11 -3.74 11.80
CA SER A 33 -0.93 -2.54 11.97
C SER A 33 -1.90 -2.65 13.14
N TYR A 34 -2.52 -3.81 13.36
CA TYR A 34 -3.53 -4.01 14.42
C TYR A 34 -3.11 -3.49 15.82
N PRO A 35 -1.97 -3.88 16.41
CA PRO A 35 -1.56 -3.37 17.72
C PRO A 35 -1.27 -1.86 17.70
N VAL A 36 -0.73 -1.36 16.59
CA VAL A 36 -0.41 0.07 16.41
C VAL A 36 -1.71 0.89 16.31
N SER A 37 -2.70 0.41 15.58
CA SER A 37 -4.04 1.00 15.51
C SER A 37 -4.74 1.02 16.86
N LEU A 38 -4.65 -0.06 17.65
CA LEU A 38 -5.20 -0.07 19.02
C LEU A 38 -4.54 0.98 19.93
N PHE A 39 -3.24 1.20 19.76
CA PHE A 39 -2.51 2.23 20.49
C PHE A 39 -2.91 3.63 20.02
N LEU A 40 -2.89 3.88 18.71
CA LEU A 40 -3.26 5.17 18.11
C LEU A 40 -4.72 5.54 18.36
N ALA A 41 -5.62 4.56 18.47
CA ALA A 41 -7.04 4.78 18.76
C ALA A 41 -7.26 5.47 20.12
N LYS A 42 -6.33 5.28 21.08
CA LYS A 42 -6.36 5.92 22.40
C LYS A 42 -5.85 7.37 22.38
N THR A 43 -5.23 7.79 21.30
CA THR A 43 -4.65 9.13 21.15
C THR A 43 -5.61 10.07 20.42
N PRO A 44 -5.49 11.40 20.54
CA PRO A 44 -6.32 12.36 19.80
C PRO A 44 -5.91 12.52 18.32
N VAL A 45 -5.00 11.70 17.80
CA VAL A 45 -4.46 11.80 16.44
C VAL A 45 -5.55 11.54 15.39
N THR A 46 -5.58 12.34 14.32
CA THR A 46 -6.53 12.19 13.21
C THR A 46 -5.99 11.24 12.13
N PRO A 47 -6.86 10.59 11.31
CA PRO A 47 -6.42 9.73 10.22
C PRO A 47 -5.44 10.43 9.27
N ASN A 48 -5.78 11.65 8.82
CA ASN A 48 -4.91 12.39 7.89
C ASN A 48 -3.53 12.70 8.48
N GLN A 49 -3.41 12.90 9.80
CA GLN A 49 -2.10 13.08 10.45
C GLN A 49 -1.28 11.80 10.36
N ILE A 50 -1.91 10.63 10.53
CA ILE A 50 -1.24 9.33 10.39
C ILE A 50 -0.80 9.14 8.94
N THR A 51 -1.66 9.43 7.96
CA THR A 51 -1.32 9.39 6.52
C THR A 51 -0.13 10.30 6.20
N THR A 52 -0.11 11.54 6.71
CA THR A 52 1.02 12.47 6.52
C THR A 52 2.31 11.95 7.17
N LEU A 53 2.24 11.36 8.37
CA LEU A 53 3.40 10.74 9.00
C LEU A 53 3.92 9.54 8.20
N GLY A 54 3.01 8.73 7.64
CA GLY A 54 3.33 7.67 6.69
C GLY A 54 4.08 8.22 5.48
N MET A 55 3.53 9.24 4.82
CA MET A 55 4.14 9.94 3.69
C MET A 55 5.57 10.40 4.00
N LEU A 56 5.77 11.07 5.13
CA LEU A 56 7.09 11.55 5.54
C LEU A 56 8.06 10.39 5.77
N SER A 57 7.61 9.30 6.42
CA SER A 57 8.42 8.10 6.61
C SER A 57 8.80 7.45 5.28
N GLY A 58 7.84 7.30 4.36
CA GLY A 58 8.06 6.70 3.04
C GLY A 58 9.02 7.52 2.17
N ILE A 59 8.86 8.85 2.15
CA ILE A 59 9.77 9.75 1.43
C ILE A 59 11.16 9.73 2.06
N ALA A 60 11.27 9.84 3.39
CA ALA A 60 12.55 9.76 4.08
C ALA A 60 13.27 8.45 3.78
N GLY A 61 12.55 7.32 3.85
CA GLY A 61 13.08 6.00 3.50
C GLY A 61 13.57 5.93 2.05
N SER A 62 12.80 6.49 1.13
CA SER A 62 13.19 6.58 -0.29
C SER A 62 14.46 7.39 -0.49
N LEU A 63 14.61 8.52 0.21
CA LEU A 63 15.81 9.36 0.13
C LEU A 63 17.07 8.63 0.64
N PHE A 64 16.95 7.75 1.65
CA PHE A 64 18.07 6.91 2.05
C PHE A 64 18.54 5.98 0.91
N CYS A 65 17.63 5.47 0.08
CA CYS A 65 17.98 4.62 -1.05
C CYS A 65 18.86 5.33 -2.10
N LEU A 66 18.88 6.67 -2.16
CA LEU A 66 19.72 7.43 -3.10
C LEU A 66 21.22 7.14 -2.93
N LYS A 67 21.66 6.83 -1.71
CA LYS A 67 23.07 6.54 -1.43
C LYS A 67 23.52 5.21 -2.04
N GLY A 68 22.60 4.27 -2.24
CA GLY A 68 22.87 2.96 -2.82
C GLY A 68 23.66 1.99 -1.93
N ASP A 69 24.23 2.43 -0.81
CA ASP A 69 24.93 1.54 0.11
C ASP A 69 23.95 0.65 0.90
N TYR A 70 24.45 -0.51 1.35
CA TYR A 70 23.65 -1.53 2.03
C TYR A 70 22.91 -1.00 3.25
N TYR A 71 23.58 -0.24 4.12
CA TYR A 71 23.00 0.23 5.38
C TYR A 71 21.94 1.29 5.14
N SER A 72 22.17 2.21 4.19
CA SER A 72 21.17 3.21 3.82
C SER A 72 19.95 2.56 3.18
N ILE A 73 20.12 1.57 2.30
CA ILE A 73 18.99 0.82 1.73
C ILE A 73 18.21 0.07 2.82
N LEU A 74 18.90 -0.54 3.79
CA LEU A 74 18.25 -1.21 4.90
C LEU A 74 17.44 -0.25 5.77
N MET A 75 18.02 0.90 6.15
CA MET A 75 17.28 1.95 6.86
C MET A 75 16.08 2.45 6.04
N GLY A 76 16.26 2.62 4.73
CA GLY A 76 15.19 3.00 3.81
C GLY A 76 14.04 2.01 3.79
N SER A 77 14.35 0.71 3.73
CA SER A 77 13.35 -0.37 3.74
C SER A 77 12.57 -0.45 5.06
N VAL A 78 13.22 -0.18 6.20
CA VAL A 78 12.56 -0.14 7.51
C VAL A 78 11.61 1.05 7.61
N LEU A 79 12.02 2.23 7.15
CA LEU A 79 11.15 3.41 7.09
C LEU A 79 9.97 3.22 6.12
N PHE A 80 10.20 2.49 5.03
CA PHE A 80 9.16 2.10 4.09
C PHE A 80 8.17 1.10 4.70
N LEU A 81 8.64 0.15 5.50
CA LEU A 81 7.77 -0.73 6.29
C LEU A 81 6.91 0.08 7.27
N ILE A 82 7.51 1.05 7.98
CA ILE A 82 6.77 1.92 8.90
C ILE A 82 5.68 2.70 8.15
N CYS A 83 5.97 3.21 6.95
CA CYS A 83 4.98 3.87 6.09
C CYS A 83 3.77 2.95 5.85
N TYR A 84 4.01 1.70 5.45
CA TYR A 84 2.95 0.70 5.21
C TYR A 84 2.12 0.37 6.45
N ILE A 85 2.76 0.31 7.62
CA ILE A 85 2.05 0.08 8.89
C ILE A 85 1.12 1.27 9.17
N LEU A 86 1.60 2.50 9.01
CA LEU A 86 0.83 3.72 9.27
C LEU A 86 -0.34 3.89 8.31
N ASP A 87 -0.15 3.58 7.03
CA ASP A 87 -1.19 3.56 5.99
C ASP A 87 -2.35 2.63 6.37
N ASN A 88 -2.05 1.42 6.83
CA ASN A 88 -3.10 0.51 7.32
C ASN A 88 -3.76 1.02 8.62
N CYS A 89 -3.02 1.75 9.45
CA CYS A 89 -3.55 2.31 10.68
C CYS A 89 -4.53 3.46 10.42
N ASP A 90 -4.27 4.34 9.45
CA ASP A 90 -5.12 5.52 9.24
C ASP A 90 -6.57 5.14 8.87
N GLY A 91 -6.76 4.11 8.05
CA GLY A 91 -8.05 3.62 7.63
C GLY A 91 -8.79 2.88 8.74
N GLU A 92 -8.05 2.16 9.59
CA GLU A 92 -8.61 1.53 10.80
C GLU A 92 -9.05 2.61 11.80
N ILE A 93 -8.23 3.64 12.03
CA ILE A 93 -8.53 4.76 12.91
C ILE A 93 -9.70 5.59 12.38
N ALA A 94 -9.78 5.83 11.07
CA ALA A 94 -10.89 6.53 10.44
C ALA A 94 -12.22 5.82 10.71
N ARG A 95 -12.24 4.48 10.64
CA ARG A 95 -13.43 3.67 10.94
C ARG A 95 -13.74 3.56 12.43
N ILE A 96 -12.74 3.59 13.30
CA ILE A 96 -12.96 3.51 14.76
C ILE A 96 -13.50 4.83 15.29
N LYS A 97 -13.01 5.96 14.76
CA LYS A 97 -13.36 7.30 15.23
C LYS A 97 -14.50 7.96 14.45
N ASP A 98 -15.09 7.27 13.48
CA ASP A 98 -16.13 7.82 12.60
C ASP A 98 -15.66 9.09 11.85
N MET A 99 -14.42 9.06 11.36
CA MET A 99 -13.75 10.18 10.70
C MET A 99 -13.50 9.91 9.20
N ARG A 100 -14.24 8.98 8.60
CA ARG A 100 -14.13 8.70 7.15
C ARG A 100 -14.54 9.92 6.34
N SER A 101 -13.70 10.30 5.38
CA SER A 101 -13.99 11.39 4.46
C SER A 101 -13.54 11.08 3.05
N LEU A 102 -14.23 11.66 2.06
CA LEU A 102 -13.83 11.52 0.65
C LEU A 102 -12.46 12.16 0.38
N PHE A 103 -12.16 13.25 1.09
CA PHE A 103 -10.84 13.89 1.02
C PHE A 103 -9.76 12.96 1.57
N GLY A 104 -9.96 12.40 2.77
CA GLY A 104 -8.99 11.49 3.41
C GLY A 104 -8.71 10.27 2.53
N MET A 105 -9.76 9.66 1.96
CA MET A 105 -9.60 8.54 1.01
C MET A 105 -8.75 8.93 -0.21
N ARG A 106 -8.99 10.09 -0.83
CA ARG A 106 -8.18 10.54 -1.98
C ARG A 106 -6.76 10.90 -1.59
N TYR A 107 -6.59 11.47 -0.39
CA TYR A 107 -5.28 11.84 0.14
C TYR A 107 -4.43 10.61 0.42
N ASP A 108 -5.02 9.57 1.01
CA ASP A 108 -4.42 8.26 1.22
C ASP A 108 -3.92 7.63 -0.10
N THR A 109 -4.81 7.52 -1.11
CA THR A 109 -4.42 7.02 -2.44
C THR A 109 -3.32 7.85 -3.10
N PHE A 110 -3.35 9.18 -2.92
CA PHE A 110 -2.31 10.07 -3.45
C PHE A 110 -0.97 9.85 -2.74
N VAL A 111 -0.99 9.68 -1.42
CA VAL A 111 0.20 9.42 -0.60
C VAL A 111 0.83 8.07 -0.96
N ASP A 112 0.01 7.02 -1.13
CA ASP A 112 0.50 5.72 -1.60
C ASP A 112 1.23 5.84 -2.94
N TRP A 113 0.60 6.52 -3.91
CA TRP A 113 1.19 6.74 -5.23
C TRP A 113 2.52 7.50 -5.17
N ILE A 114 2.57 8.65 -4.48
CA ILE A 114 3.77 9.50 -4.46
C ILE A 114 4.92 8.81 -3.73
N VAL A 115 4.65 8.09 -2.63
CA VAL A 115 5.67 7.34 -1.88
C VAL A 115 6.27 6.25 -2.77
N HIS A 116 5.46 5.48 -3.49
CA HIS A 116 5.94 4.46 -4.41
C HIS A 116 6.74 5.03 -5.58
N ALA A 117 6.25 6.12 -6.19
CA ALA A 117 6.95 6.76 -7.30
C ALA A 117 8.34 7.25 -6.86
N VAL A 118 8.41 7.96 -5.72
CA VAL A 118 9.68 8.45 -5.16
C VAL A 118 10.60 7.27 -4.78
N PHE A 119 10.06 6.22 -4.16
CA PHE A 119 10.82 5.03 -3.79
C PHE A 119 11.53 4.39 -4.99
N PHE A 120 10.80 4.11 -6.08
CA PHE A 120 11.40 3.47 -7.26
C PHE A 120 12.41 4.37 -7.97
N ILE A 121 12.16 5.69 -8.05
CA ILE A 121 13.10 6.63 -8.65
C ILE A 121 14.39 6.71 -7.83
N CYS A 122 14.28 6.88 -6.51
CA CYS A 122 15.43 6.98 -5.62
C CYS A 122 16.24 5.68 -5.59
N LEU A 123 15.57 4.53 -5.54
CA LEU A 123 16.23 3.22 -5.59
C LEU A 123 16.93 2.99 -6.93
N GLY A 124 16.30 3.36 -8.04
CA GLY A 124 16.90 3.29 -9.38
C GLY A 124 18.15 4.15 -9.50
N TRP A 125 18.10 5.38 -9.00
CA TRP A 125 19.25 6.28 -8.95
C TRP A 125 20.39 5.74 -8.09
N GLY A 126 20.08 5.27 -6.87
CA GLY A 126 21.07 4.67 -5.97
C GLY A 126 21.74 3.44 -6.59
N ALA A 127 20.97 2.58 -7.24
CA ALA A 127 21.49 1.41 -7.96
C ALA A 127 22.41 1.80 -9.13
N THR A 128 22.04 2.80 -9.93
CA THR A 128 22.91 3.32 -11.00
C THR A 128 24.20 3.92 -10.44
N SER A 129 24.12 4.65 -9.33
CA SER A 129 25.28 5.29 -8.69
C SER A 129 26.33 4.27 -8.23
N VAL A 130 25.90 3.08 -7.77
CA VAL A 130 26.82 2.02 -7.30
C VAL A 130 27.25 1.08 -8.42
N THR A 131 26.38 0.76 -9.38
CA THR A 131 26.69 -0.20 -10.45
C THR A 131 27.30 0.41 -11.70
N GLY A 132 27.18 1.74 -11.88
CA GLY A 132 27.55 2.45 -13.10
C GLY A 132 26.66 2.13 -14.31
N LYS A 133 25.51 1.46 -14.13
CA LYS A 133 24.59 1.08 -15.22
C LYS A 133 23.32 1.92 -15.17
N ASP A 134 23.09 2.70 -16.22
CA ASP A 134 21.89 3.54 -16.37
C ASP A 134 20.58 2.74 -16.46
N PHE A 135 20.68 1.46 -16.80
CA PHE A 135 19.56 0.52 -16.86
C PHE A 135 18.68 0.55 -15.59
N TRP A 136 19.29 0.69 -14.41
CA TRP A 136 18.56 0.67 -13.14
C TRP A 136 17.73 1.94 -12.94
N PHE A 137 18.28 3.11 -13.29
CA PHE A 137 17.55 4.36 -13.26
C PHE A 137 16.35 4.34 -14.22
N TRP A 138 16.54 3.87 -15.46
CA TRP A 138 15.44 3.72 -16.42
C TRP A 138 14.39 2.73 -15.95
N SER A 139 14.79 1.62 -15.31
CA SER A 139 13.85 0.66 -14.71
C SER A 139 13.02 1.31 -13.59
N GLY A 140 13.66 2.11 -12.73
CA GLY A 140 12.98 2.88 -11.68
C GLY A 140 11.98 3.89 -12.24
N LEU A 141 12.37 4.63 -13.29
CA LEU A 141 11.48 5.56 -13.99
C LEU A 141 10.29 4.85 -14.64
N LEU A 142 10.50 3.70 -15.29
CA LEU A 142 9.43 2.92 -15.91
C LEU A 142 8.46 2.33 -14.87
N ALA A 143 8.96 1.94 -13.70
CA ALA A 143 8.13 1.52 -12.57
C ALA A 143 7.27 2.67 -12.04
N ALA A 144 7.88 3.84 -11.80
CA ALA A 144 7.16 5.03 -11.36
C ALA A 144 6.13 5.50 -12.39
N PHE A 145 6.46 5.45 -13.68
CA PHE A 145 5.52 5.75 -14.77
C PHE A 145 4.34 4.79 -14.78
N GLY A 146 4.58 3.48 -14.73
CA GLY A 146 3.53 2.47 -14.65
C GLY A 146 2.65 2.64 -13.41
N GLY A 147 3.23 2.97 -12.25
CA GLY A 147 2.51 3.32 -11.04
C GLY A 147 1.62 4.57 -11.21
N SER A 148 2.10 5.57 -11.95
CA SER A 148 1.37 6.81 -12.22
C SER A 148 0.18 6.60 -13.17
N VAL A 149 0.35 5.74 -14.18
CA VAL A 149 -0.76 5.30 -15.04
C VAL A 149 -1.81 4.54 -14.22
N ASN A 150 -1.37 3.65 -13.33
CA ASN A 150 -2.27 2.92 -12.42
C ASN A 150 -3.08 3.87 -11.53
N TYR A 151 -2.41 4.84 -10.91
CA TYR A 151 -3.07 5.87 -10.10
C TYR A 151 -4.06 6.70 -10.94
N GLY A 152 -3.69 7.11 -12.15
CA GLY A 152 -4.59 7.83 -13.06
C GLY A 152 -5.83 7.01 -13.44
N LEU A 153 -5.67 5.71 -13.68
CA LEU A 153 -6.77 4.81 -13.96
C LEU A 153 -7.69 4.63 -12.74
N GLU A 154 -7.10 4.51 -11.55
CA GLU A 154 -7.84 4.44 -10.29
C GLU A 154 -8.63 5.74 -10.03
N LEU A 155 -8.06 6.91 -10.28
CA LEU A 155 -8.78 8.18 -10.21
C LEU A 155 -9.94 8.24 -11.20
N TYR A 156 -9.75 7.77 -12.43
CA TYR A 156 -10.80 7.71 -13.45
C TYR A 156 -11.94 6.76 -13.05
N GLN A 157 -11.61 5.59 -12.50
CA GLN A 157 -12.60 4.62 -12.01
C GLN A 157 -13.31 5.10 -10.74
N ASN A 158 -12.62 5.76 -9.82
CA ASN A 158 -13.20 6.33 -8.60
C ASN A 158 -14.08 7.56 -8.86
N ARG A 159 -13.95 8.20 -10.03
CA ARG A 159 -14.92 9.22 -10.50
C ARG A 159 -16.27 8.61 -10.90
N THR A 160 -16.31 7.32 -11.24
CA THR A 160 -17.51 6.65 -11.76
C THR A 160 -18.21 5.73 -10.76
N LYS A 161 -17.56 5.29 -9.67
CA LYS A 161 -18.20 4.53 -8.57
C LYS A 161 -17.62 4.87 -7.18
N PRO A 162 -18.44 5.08 -6.14
CA PRO A 162 -17.94 5.27 -4.77
C PRO A 162 -17.26 4.00 -4.23
N HIS A 163 -16.10 4.16 -3.60
CA HIS A 163 -15.16 3.09 -3.17
C HIS A 163 -15.80 1.96 -2.32
N SER A 164 -16.84 2.24 -1.53
CA SER A 164 -17.60 1.24 -0.78
C SER A 164 -18.34 0.23 -1.68
N SER A 165 -18.71 0.65 -2.89
CA SER A 165 -19.33 -0.20 -3.90
C SER A 165 -18.33 -1.05 -4.68
N GLN A 166 -17.04 -0.68 -4.72
CA GLN A 166 -16.03 -1.45 -5.46
C GLN A 166 -15.59 -2.71 -4.71
N LEU A 167 -15.38 -2.63 -3.39
CA LEU A 167 -15.05 -3.82 -2.59
C LEU A 167 -16.20 -4.85 -2.62
N THR A 168 -17.43 -4.37 -2.46
CA THR A 168 -18.63 -5.21 -2.48
C THR A 168 -18.93 -5.73 -3.88
N ALA A 169 -18.76 -4.92 -4.95
CA ALA A 169 -19.02 -5.32 -6.33
C ALA A 169 -17.90 -6.16 -6.95
N GLU A 170 -16.63 -6.00 -6.57
CA GLU A 170 -15.57 -6.95 -6.92
C GLU A 170 -15.82 -8.27 -6.18
N GLU A 171 -16.05 -8.29 -4.86
CA GLU A 171 -16.33 -9.54 -4.14
C GLU A 171 -17.60 -10.27 -4.62
N THR A 172 -18.64 -9.54 -5.07
CA THR A 172 -19.85 -10.15 -5.65
C THR A 172 -19.68 -10.55 -7.11
N ALA A 173 -18.97 -9.77 -7.95
CA ALA A 173 -18.68 -10.19 -9.32
C ALA A 173 -17.68 -11.36 -9.39
N ILE A 174 -16.79 -11.50 -8.40
CA ILE A 174 -15.83 -12.60 -8.28
C ILE A 174 -16.52 -13.94 -8.01
N LYS A 175 -17.74 -13.95 -7.46
CA LYS A 175 -18.48 -15.20 -7.24
C LYS A 175 -19.09 -15.80 -8.52
N GLU A 176 -19.21 -15.03 -9.61
CA GLU A 176 -19.98 -15.45 -10.79
C GLU A 176 -19.16 -15.83 -12.03
N ASP A 177 -17.87 -15.49 -12.16
CA ASP A 177 -17.06 -15.90 -13.33
C ASP A 177 -15.58 -16.18 -13.00
N ASP A 178 -15.15 -17.46 -13.10
CA ASP A 178 -13.83 -17.98 -12.69
C ASP A 178 -12.73 -17.73 -13.75
N SER A 179 -12.58 -16.50 -14.21
CA SER A 179 -11.54 -16.17 -15.19
C SER A 179 -10.14 -16.15 -14.53
N LYS A 180 -9.14 -16.79 -15.16
CA LYS A 180 -7.71 -16.77 -14.72
C LYS A 180 -7.19 -15.35 -14.44
N MET A 181 -7.78 -14.35 -15.11
CA MET A 181 -7.46 -12.94 -14.94
C MET A 181 -7.83 -12.40 -13.55
N ASP A 182 -8.92 -12.86 -12.91
CA ASP A 182 -9.39 -12.37 -11.61
C ASP A 182 -8.51 -12.84 -10.48
N ARG A 183 -8.09 -14.11 -10.55
CA ARG A 183 -7.05 -14.65 -9.69
C ARG A 183 -5.73 -13.90 -9.81
N PHE A 184 -5.33 -13.52 -11.03
CA PHE A 184 -4.12 -12.73 -11.22
C PHE A 184 -4.19 -11.35 -10.55
N VAL A 185 -5.30 -10.62 -10.75
CA VAL A 185 -5.50 -9.29 -10.15
C VAL A 185 -5.57 -9.39 -8.62
N LEU A 186 -6.25 -10.41 -8.08
CA LEU A 186 -6.30 -10.68 -6.65
C LEU A 186 -4.91 -10.93 -6.06
N ASN A 187 -4.13 -11.81 -6.69
CA ASN A 187 -2.77 -12.11 -6.26
C ASN A 187 -1.87 -10.87 -6.34
N ALA A 188 -1.97 -10.07 -7.41
CA ALA A 188 -1.21 -8.84 -7.56
C ALA A 188 -1.59 -7.80 -6.47
N ARG A 189 -2.86 -7.72 -6.08
CA ARG A 189 -3.31 -6.87 -4.97
C ARG A 189 -2.75 -7.35 -3.63
N MET A 190 -2.73 -8.66 -3.38
CA MET A 190 -2.12 -9.20 -2.16
C MET A 190 -0.62 -8.92 -2.10
N ILE A 191 0.10 -9.15 -3.20
CA ILE A 191 1.53 -8.82 -3.32
C ILE A 191 1.78 -7.34 -3.04
N ARG A 192 0.92 -6.45 -3.54
CA ARG A 192 1.02 -5.02 -3.28
C ARG A 192 0.87 -4.69 -1.79
N SER A 193 -0.08 -5.33 -1.11
CA SER A 193 -0.33 -5.12 0.32
C SER A 193 0.86 -5.58 1.20
N ASP A 194 1.60 -6.60 0.78
CA ASP A 194 2.76 -7.14 1.50
C ASP A 194 4.11 -6.76 0.86
N PHE A 195 4.09 -5.80 -0.06
CA PHE A 195 5.28 -5.38 -0.83
C PHE A 195 6.41 -4.88 0.06
N CYS A 196 6.08 -4.22 1.18
CA CYS A 196 7.07 -3.76 2.16
C CYS A 196 7.93 -4.91 2.74
N PHE A 197 7.37 -6.10 2.95
CA PHE A 197 8.14 -7.25 3.44
C PHE A 197 9.06 -7.81 2.36
N ILE A 198 8.63 -7.78 1.09
CA ILE A 198 9.48 -8.15 -0.05
C ILE A 198 10.67 -7.19 -0.13
N VAL A 199 10.41 -5.88 -0.02
CA VAL A 199 11.45 -4.84 0.01
C VAL A 199 12.42 -5.07 1.16
N LEU A 200 11.92 -5.32 2.38
CA LEU A 200 12.75 -5.59 3.55
C LEU A 200 13.60 -6.86 3.38
N ALA A 201 13.01 -7.96 2.90
CA ALA A 201 13.72 -9.22 2.70
C ALA A 201 14.83 -9.10 1.65
N LEU A 202 14.53 -8.46 0.51
CA LEU A 202 15.53 -8.21 -0.53
C LEU A 202 16.62 -7.23 -0.07
N SER A 203 16.26 -6.25 0.76
CA SER A 203 17.20 -5.34 1.39
C SER A 203 18.15 -6.07 2.33
N LEU A 204 17.66 -7.00 3.15
CA LEU A 204 18.50 -7.80 4.04
C LEU A 204 19.54 -8.62 3.25
N GLY A 205 19.13 -9.15 2.09
CA GLY A 205 20.01 -9.85 1.17
C GLY A 205 20.93 -8.95 0.32
N GLY A 206 20.82 -7.62 0.42
CA GLY A 206 21.63 -6.68 -0.37
C GLY A 206 21.32 -6.70 -1.87
N VAL A 207 20.17 -7.26 -2.26
CA VAL A 207 19.78 -7.50 -3.66
C VAL A 207 18.51 -6.73 -4.05
N LEU A 208 18.18 -5.67 -3.30
CA LEU A 208 16.95 -4.90 -3.51
C LEU A 208 16.83 -4.33 -4.93
N TRP A 209 17.93 -4.02 -5.61
CA TRP A 209 17.90 -3.43 -6.96
C TRP A 209 17.21 -4.33 -8.00
N TYR A 210 17.24 -5.66 -7.81
CA TYR A 210 16.55 -6.60 -8.71
C TYR A 210 15.02 -6.43 -8.72
N ILE A 211 14.46 -5.72 -7.75
CA ILE A 211 13.04 -5.40 -7.74
C ILE A 211 12.66 -4.41 -8.84
N LEU A 212 13.59 -3.57 -9.32
CA LEU A 212 13.29 -2.48 -10.26
C LEU A 212 12.74 -2.99 -11.61
N PRO A 213 13.40 -3.93 -12.31
CA PRO A 213 12.89 -4.42 -13.60
C PRO A 213 11.59 -5.20 -13.41
N THR A 214 11.48 -5.98 -12.34
CA THR A 214 10.25 -6.74 -12.04
C THR A 214 9.09 -5.81 -11.72
N ALA A 215 9.32 -4.71 -11.00
CA ALA A 215 8.32 -3.71 -10.69
C ALA A 215 7.91 -2.93 -11.95
N ALA A 216 8.86 -2.58 -12.82
CA ALA A 216 8.56 -1.95 -14.10
C ALA A 216 7.64 -2.83 -14.95
N ILE A 217 8.01 -4.09 -15.20
CA ILE A 217 7.21 -5.02 -15.99
C ILE A 217 5.84 -5.25 -15.34
N GLY A 218 5.82 -5.49 -14.02
CA GLY A 218 4.60 -5.73 -13.27
C GLY A 218 3.62 -4.54 -13.31
N ALA A 219 4.12 -3.32 -13.15
CA ALA A 219 3.31 -2.11 -13.21
C ALA A 219 2.69 -1.92 -14.60
N GLN A 220 3.46 -2.14 -15.67
CA GLN A 220 2.98 -2.05 -17.05
C GLN A 220 1.92 -3.12 -17.37
N ALA A 221 2.19 -4.37 -16.97
CA ALA A 221 1.23 -5.46 -17.14
C ALA A 221 -0.08 -5.19 -16.39
N TYR A 222 -0.01 -4.68 -15.16
CA TYR A 222 -1.20 -4.47 -14.33
C TYR A 222 -2.18 -3.45 -14.93
N TRP A 223 -1.71 -2.28 -15.41
CA TRP A 223 -2.64 -1.31 -15.99
C TRP A 223 -3.19 -1.77 -17.36
N CYS A 224 -2.39 -2.46 -18.17
CA CYS A 224 -2.87 -3.06 -19.43
C CYS A 224 -4.03 -4.03 -19.17
N LEU A 225 -3.89 -4.90 -18.16
CA LEU A 225 -4.94 -5.84 -17.78
C LEU A 225 -6.18 -5.13 -17.26
N GLN A 226 -6.02 -4.14 -16.38
CA GLN A 226 -7.12 -3.30 -15.88
C GLN A 226 -7.87 -2.62 -17.03
N PHE A 227 -7.15 -2.07 -18.01
CA PHE A 227 -7.75 -1.42 -19.18
C PHE A 227 -8.58 -2.41 -20.02
N THR A 228 -8.08 -3.62 -20.28
CA THR A 228 -8.83 -4.65 -21.03
C THR A 228 -10.10 -5.12 -20.30
N ARG A 229 -10.10 -5.11 -18.96
CA ARG A 229 -11.30 -5.40 -18.16
C ARG A 229 -12.31 -4.29 -18.23
N SER A 230 -11.84 -3.05 -18.08
CA SER A 230 -12.70 -1.88 -18.24
C SER A 230 -13.36 -1.90 -19.62
N ALA A 231 -12.62 -2.19 -20.69
CA ALA A 231 -13.18 -2.29 -22.06
C ALA A 231 -14.22 -3.42 -22.22
N ARG A 232 -13.98 -4.61 -21.65
CA ARG A 232 -14.92 -5.74 -21.72
C ARG A 232 -16.25 -5.48 -21.01
N ARG A 233 -16.28 -4.60 -19.99
CA ARG A 233 -17.53 -4.23 -19.30
C ARG A 233 -18.45 -3.33 -20.12
N TRP A 234 -17.99 -2.75 -21.23
CA TRP A 234 -18.79 -1.84 -22.08
C TRP A 234 -19.32 -2.48 -23.36
N HIS A 235 -18.88 -3.69 -23.71
CA HIS A 235 -19.38 -4.45 -24.84
C HIS A 235 -19.80 -5.85 -24.38
N PRO A 236 -21.09 -6.02 -23.98
CA PRO A 236 -21.67 -7.33 -23.69
C PRO A 236 -21.80 -8.20 -24.94
#